data_AF-A0A518CPK9-F1
#
_entry.id   AF-A0A518CPK9-F1
#
_cell.length_a   1.000
_cell.length_b   1.000
_cell.length_c   1.000
_cell.angle_alpha   90.00
_cell.angle_beta   90.00
_cell.angle_gamma   90.00
#
_symmetry.space_group_name_H-M   'P 1'
#
loop_
_entity.id
_entity.type
_entity.pdbx_description
1 polymer ?
#
loop_
_entity_poly.entity_id
_entity_poly.type
_entity_poly.pdbx_seq_one_letter_code
_entity_poly.pdbx_strand_id
1 'polypeptide(L)'
;MKEQELQETKHRRIPRRWWVVFVLFLLGISWFGWQYHLKLRSDQFQARYISEGKAMAGLHVPLWLDSLGLRDVAQAFDYKVEKLDQVFVHSDEEFAEIAANCDLTYLQNVWFIGPDISPISLKSLDEYEHLTSLRLIGVDLTPYPEFKLQLRSGHQFLYVESCQLNDRIFDEIKSAKSIYTLHLISTNCTDEMLEAFSHLSTPSYVEVIDCPHVTDEGVEALVSNSKSTGLGLTLERLNLTNNIVSTLAEQPSLTSLQMLECGFDEFQAGQVEQLMNRPLSKFVTDVELTAAELDLIWEHLASGQHKSGANLFGIGLIGNELSSTDYDRLVSMTGPLAELQISAASLTPGIVKKLGTISAGTICLYGLPDASLDLLPLASIHELYISDQVLTPEMLKPFRELRIDHVKLRNCILKPDTLNQLGAMRILKLDGVNLPETDGNDLAELNQVSQIVFSQMNLSSEAIDALLDLTSLRSIRFPGSTLPEGSIERLQKEMPQLIFVE
;
A
#
# COMPACT_ATOMS: atom_id res chain seq x y z
N MET A 1 -34.92 66.50 -45.75
CA MET A 1 -35.89 65.46 -45.33
C MET A 1 -35.09 64.18 -45.08
N LYS A 2 -35.15 63.65 -43.84
CA LYS A 2 -34.27 62.66 -43.20
C LYS A 2 -33.05 63.21 -42.43
N GLU A 3 -33.34 63.91 -41.34
CA GLU A 3 -32.40 64.05 -40.21
C GLU A 3 -33.21 64.43 -38.95
N GLN A 4 -33.97 63.48 -38.41
CA GLN A 4 -34.62 63.59 -37.08
C GLN A 4 -35.35 62.27 -36.77
N GLU A 5 -34.67 61.33 -36.10
CA GLU A 5 -35.26 60.35 -35.18
C GLU A 5 -34.14 59.46 -34.61
N LEU A 6 -33.37 60.03 -33.67
CA LEU A 6 -32.62 59.23 -32.70
C LEU A 6 -32.85 59.89 -31.33
N GLN A 7 -34.04 59.64 -30.77
CA GLN A 7 -34.37 60.08 -29.42
C GLN A 7 -33.59 59.27 -28.38
N GLU A 8 -33.00 60.00 -27.45
CA GLU A 8 -32.27 59.59 -26.28
C GLU A 8 -33.03 58.57 -25.40
N THR A 9 -32.63 57.30 -25.43
CA THR A 9 -32.88 56.40 -24.30
C THR A 9 -31.94 56.75 -23.16
N LYS A 10 -32.36 57.68 -22.29
CA LYS A 10 -31.73 57.93 -20.98
C LYS A 10 -31.79 56.65 -20.14
N HIS A 11 -30.71 55.86 -20.19
CA HIS A 11 -30.49 54.77 -19.25
C HIS A 11 -30.44 55.34 -17.83
N ARG A 12 -31.50 55.11 -17.07
CA ARG A 12 -31.53 55.32 -15.62
C ARG A 12 -30.48 54.40 -15.00
N ARG A 13 -29.28 54.93 -14.74
CA ARG A 13 -28.25 54.23 -13.97
C ARG A 13 -28.81 53.95 -12.59
N ILE A 14 -28.97 52.66 -12.27
CA ILE A 14 -29.29 52.20 -10.92
C ILE A 14 -28.20 52.77 -9.99
N PRO A 15 -28.56 53.53 -8.93
CA PRO A 15 -27.56 54.12 -8.05
C PRO A 15 -26.69 53.01 -7.46
N ARG A 16 -25.36 53.18 -7.45
CA ARG A 16 -24.38 52.15 -6.99
C ARG A 16 -24.74 51.50 -5.65
N ARG A 17 -25.41 52.23 -4.75
CA ARG A 17 -25.89 51.71 -3.45
C ARG A 17 -26.92 50.59 -3.61
N TRP A 18 -27.80 50.66 -4.61
CA TRP A 18 -28.78 49.60 -4.91
C TRP A 18 -28.13 48.38 -5.56
N TRP A 19 -27.03 48.56 -6.28
CA TRP A 19 -26.27 47.44 -6.86
C TRP A 19 -25.59 46.59 -5.78
N VAL A 20 -25.01 47.23 -4.76
CA VAL A 20 -24.43 46.52 -3.60
C VAL A 20 -25.49 45.75 -2.81
N VAL A 21 -26.65 46.36 -2.56
CA VAL A 21 -27.77 45.68 -1.87
C VAL A 21 -28.26 44.48 -2.67
N PHE A 22 -28.35 44.61 -4.00
CA PHE A 22 -28.76 43.51 -4.88
C PHE A 22 -27.76 42.34 -4.89
N VAL A 23 -26.45 42.63 -4.90
CA VAL A 23 -25.41 41.59 -4.82
C VAL A 23 -25.43 40.87 -3.48
N LEU A 24 -25.53 41.61 -2.37
CA LEU A 24 -25.61 40.99 -1.03
C LEU A 24 -26.88 40.13 -0.87
N PHE A 25 -28.00 40.54 -1.47
CA PHE A 25 -29.23 39.76 -1.50
C PHE A 25 -29.07 38.45 -2.27
N LEU A 26 -28.41 38.47 -3.44
CA LEU A 26 -28.13 37.26 -4.22
C LEU A 26 -27.16 36.32 -3.49
N LEU A 27 -26.12 36.84 -2.84
CA LEU A 27 -25.22 36.03 -2.01
C LEU A 27 -25.94 35.38 -0.83
N GLY A 28 -26.89 36.10 -0.20
CA GLY A 28 -27.75 35.55 0.84
C GLY A 28 -28.62 34.40 0.33
N ILE A 29 -29.26 34.55 -0.83
CA ILE A 29 -30.07 33.48 -1.44
C ILE A 29 -29.20 32.27 -1.80
N SER A 30 -28.02 32.47 -2.38
CA SER A 30 -27.10 31.37 -2.70
C SER A 30 -26.61 30.64 -1.45
N TRP A 31 -26.31 31.37 -0.37
CA TRP A 31 -25.92 30.78 0.91
C TRP A 31 -27.06 29.97 1.54
N PHE A 32 -28.28 30.50 1.58
CA PHE A 32 -29.45 29.76 2.07
C PHE A 32 -29.81 28.57 1.18
N GLY A 33 -29.68 28.70 -0.14
CA GLY A 33 -29.88 27.61 -1.10
C GLY A 33 -28.85 26.50 -0.92
N TRP A 34 -27.59 26.84 -0.67
CA TRP A 34 -26.53 25.88 -0.36
C TRP A 34 -26.78 25.17 0.97
N GLN A 35 -27.14 25.90 2.03
CA GLN A 35 -27.51 25.33 3.34
C GLN A 35 -28.73 24.40 3.24
N TYR A 36 -29.76 24.80 2.47
CA TYR A 36 -30.95 23.98 2.23
C TYR A 36 -30.62 22.72 1.40
N HIS A 37 -29.73 22.82 0.42
CA HIS A 37 -29.29 21.69 -0.38
C HIS A 37 -28.43 20.70 0.42
N LEU A 38 -27.56 21.18 1.30
CA LEU A 38 -26.81 20.36 2.26
C LEU A 38 -27.76 19.60 3.19
N LYS A 39 -28.80 20.28 3.70
CA LYS A 39 -29.82 19.64 4.55
C LYS A 39 -30.62 18.57 3.81
N LEU A 40 -31.08 18.84 2.59
CA LEU A 40 -31.79 17.85 1.77
C LEU A 40 -30.92 16.63 1.41
N ARG A 41 -29.62 16.83 1.19
CA ARG A 41 -28.67 15.74 0.97
C ARG A 41 -28.47 14.90 2.24
N SER A 42 -28.32 15.55 3.38
CA SER A 42 -28.27 14.87 4.69
C SER A 42 -29.55 14.04 4.92
N ASP A 43 -30.74 14.61 4.66
CA ASP A 43 -32.02 13.91 4.82
C ASP A 43 -32.17 12.72 3.85
N GLN A 44 -31.73 12.84 2.60
CA GLN A 44 -31.78 11.75 1.60
C GLN A 44 -30.75 10.66 1.88
N PHE A 45 -29.56 11.05 2.33
CA PHE A 45 -28.50 10.13 2.75
C PHE A 45 -28.96 9.36 4.00
N GLN A 46 -29.47 10.06 5.02
CA GLN A 46 -30.09 9.46 6.20
C GLN A 46 -31.26 8.55 5.84
N ALA A 47 -32.14 8.91 4.90
CA ALA A 47 -33.27 8.03 4.52
C ALA A 47 -32.82 6.71 3.88
N ARG A 48 -31.78 6.75 3.02
CA ARG A 48 -31.20 5.55 2.41
C ARG A 48 -30.47 4.70 3.44
N TYR A 49 -29.69 5.35 4.29
CA TYR A 49 -29.00 4.77 5.43
C TYR A 49 -29.95 4.10 6.42
N ILE A 50 -31.10 4.74 6.68
CA ILE A 50 -32.17 4.23 7.55
C ILE A 50 -32.84 2.99 6.92
N SER A 51 -32.93 2.93 5.59
CA SER A 51 -33.51 1.78 4.89
C SER A 51 -32.56 0.57 4.83
N GLU A 52 -31.26 0.83 4.64
CA GLU A 52 -30.23 -0.21 4.54
C GLU A 52 -29.83 -0.72 5.94
N GLY A 53 -29.71 0.16 6.96
CA GLY A 53 -29.41 -0.23 8.34
C GLY A 53 -30.49 -1.11 9.00
N LYS A 54 -31.78 -0.92 8.67
CA LYS A 54 -32.87 -1.81 9.10
C LYS A 54 -32.77 -3.23 8.53
N ALA A 55 -32.14 -3.40 7.37
CA ALA A 55 -31.90 -4.71 6.78
C ALA A 55 -30.63 -5.39 7.35
N MET A 56 -29.76 -4.65 8.05
CA MET A 56 -28.49 -5.12 8.61
C MET A 56 -28.56 -5.55 10.09
N ALA A 57 -29.74 -5.53 10.73
CA ALA A 57 -29.90 -6.01 12.09
C ALA A 57 -29.44 -7.48 12.23
N GLY A 58 -28.28 -7.68 12.88
CA GLY A 58 -27.63 -8.99 13.07
C GLY A 58 -26.47 -9.32 12.11
N LEU A 59 -26.08 -8.41 11.22
CA LEU A 59 -24.92 -8.57 10.32
C LEU A 59 -23.70 -7.78 10.82
N HIS A 60 -22.49 -8.27 10.52
CA HIS A 60 -21.24 -7.53 10.73
C HIS A 60 -21.35 -6.15 10.06
N VAL A 61 -21.01 -5.09 10.79
CA VAL A 61 -20.97 -3.73 10.25
C VAL A 61 -19.91 -3.72 9.13
N PRO A 62 -20.25 -3.29 7.91
CA PRO A 62 -19.30 -3.34 6.81
C PRO A 62 -18.16 -2.32 7.03
N LEU A 63 -16.95 -2.71 6.60
CA LEU A 63 -15.67 -2.02 6.80
C LEU A 63 -15.58 -0.56 6.30
N TRP A 64 -16.64 -0.05 5.65
CA TRP A 64 -16.68 1.28 5.06
C TRP A 64 -17.50 2.29 5.88
N LEU A 65 -18.13 1.87 6.99
CA LEU A 65 -18.67 2.84 7.94
C LEU A 65 -17.50 3.51 8.68
N ASP A 66 -17.17 4.73 8.29
CA ASP A 66 -16.45 5.67 9.13
C ASP A 66 -17.26 6.02 10.39
N SER A 67 -16.65 6.69 11.37
CA SER A 67 -17.36 7.09 12.60
C SER A 67 -18.57 7.99 12.37
N LEU A 68 -18.51 8.83 11.33
CA LEU A 68 -19.60 9.73 10.96
C LEU A 68 -20.84 8.92 10.56
N GLY A 69 -20.66 7.84 9.80
CA GLY A 69 -21.71 6.87 9.54
C GLY A 69 -22.18 6.17 10.83
N LEU A 70 -21.26 5.59 11.59
CA LEU A 70 -21.57 4.82 12.80
C LEU A 70 -22.41 5.59 13.82
N ARG A 71 -22.11 6.88 14.03
CA ARG A 71 -22.90 7.79 14.85
C ARG A 71 -24.34 7.92 14.35
N ASP A 72 -24.49 8.21 13.06
CA ASP A 72 -25.81 8.39 12.44
C ASP A 72 -26.62 7.08 12.47
N VAL A 73 -25.99 5.89 12.39
CA VAL A 73 -26.68 4.60 12.57
C VAL A 73 -27.14 4.48 14.01
N ALA A 74 -26.20 4.58 14.96
CA ALA A 74 -26.46 4.32 16.36
C ALA A 74 -27.59 5.24 16.86
N GLN A 75 -27.54 6.52 16.46
CA GLN A 75 -28.54 7.52 16.81
C GLN A 75 -29.88 7.33 16.07
N ALA A 76 -29.87 7.00 14.77
CA ALA A 76 -31.11 6.84 13.99
C ALA A 76 -31.90 5.58 14.36
N PHE A 77 -31.24 4.56 14.88
CA PHE A 77 -31.87 3.26 15.15
C PHE A 77 -31.98 2.89 16.63
N ASP A 78 -31.53 3.75 17.55
CA ASP A 78 -31.40 3.40 18.98
C ASP A 78 -30.69 2.03 19.14
N TYR A 79 -29.71 1.81 18.25
CA TYR A 79 -29.12 0.50 18.03
C TYR A 79 -27.72 0.50 18.60
N LYS A 80 -27.50 -0.35 19.61
CA LYS A 80 -26.17 -0.62 20.12
C LYS A 80 -25.51 -1.60 19.16
N VAL A 81 -24.48 -1.15 18.45
CA VAL A 81 -23.65 -2.06 17.63
C VAL A 81 -22.98 -3.03 18.59
N GLU A 82 -23.49 -4.27 18.65
CA GLU A 82 -23.14 -5.21 19.71
C GLU A 82 -21.73 -5.80 19.56
N LYS A 83 -21.13 -5.77 18.35
CA LYS A 83 -19.79 -6.33 18.10
C LYS A 83 -19.07 -5.61 16.97
N LEU A 84 -18.11 -4.76 17.32
CA LEU A 84 -17.08 -4.30 16.39
C LEU A 84 -15.78 -5.04 16.69
N ASP A 85 -15.26 -5.76 15.71
CA ASP A 85 -13.95 -6.41 15.76
C ASP A 85 -12.88 -5.62 14.99
N GLN A 86 -13.27 -4.62 14.20
CA GLN A 86 -12.38 -3.74 13.44
C GLN A 86 -12.86 -2.28 13.50
N VAL A 87 -11.93 -1.34 13.66
CA VAL A 87 -12.20 0.09 13.60
C VAL A 87 -11.11 0.83 12.81
N PHE A 88 -11.54 1.85 12.09
CA PHE A 88 -10.73 2.71 11.24
C PHE A 88 -11.04 4.13 11.67
N VAL A 89 -10.02 4.86 12.12
CA VAL A 89 -10.22 6.17 12.74
C VAL A 89 -9.10 7.14 12.36
N HIS A 90 -9.51 8.38 12.10
CA HIS A 90 -8.68 9.46 11.61
C HIS A 90 -8.38 10.52 12.67
N SER A 91 -9.13 10.52 13.79
CA SER A 91 -8.89 11.43 14.91
C SER A 91 -9.22 10.81 16.27
N ASP A 92 -8.67 11.38 17.34
CA ASP A 92 -8.98 10.96 18.71
C ASP A 92 -10.45 11.15 19.07
N GLU A 93 -11.06 12.23 18.59
CA GLU A 93 -12.49 12.53 18.83
C GLU A 93 -13.36 11.43 18.24
N GLU A 94 -13.04 11.02 17.01
CA GLU A 94 -13.71 9.91 16.33
C GLU A 94 -13.56 8.59 17.11
N PHE A 95 -12.34 8.25 17.57
CA PHE A 95 -12.14 7.02 18.34
C PHE A 95 -12.88 7.05 19.68
N ALA A 96 -12.84 8.18 20.38
CA ALA A 96 -13.57 8.38 21.64
C ALA A 96 -15.09 8.27 21.43
N GLU A 97 -15.61 8.81 20.32
CA GLU A 97 -17.02 8.69 19.96
C GLU A 97 -17.42 7.24 19.68
N ILE A 98 -16.62 6.49 18.92
CA ILE A 98 -16.87 5.06 18.66
C ILE A 98 -16.85 4.28 19.99
N ALA A 99 -15.83 4.50 20.83
CA ALA A 99 -15.69 3.83 22.12
C ALA A 99 -16.85 4.15 23.08
N ALA A 100 -17.41 5.35 23.02
CA ALA A 100 -18.57 5.75 23.84
C ALA A 100 -19.89 5.11 23.39
N ASN A 101 -20.03 4.81 22.10
CA ASN A 101 -21.31 4.41 21.50
C ASN A 101 -21.36 2.92 21.06
N CYS A 102 -20.23 2.25 20.97
CA CYS A 102 -20.13 0.87 20.48
C CYS A 102 -19.61 -0.09 21.54
N ASP A 103 -20.00 -1.37 21.44
CA ASP A 103 -19.38 -2.42 22.24
C ASP A 103 -18.10 -2.90 21.55
N LEU A 104 -16.96 -2.43 22.07
CA LEU A 104 -15.62 -2.78 21.61
C LEU A 104 -15.00 -3.95 22.38
N THR A 105 -15.80 -4.70 23.16
CA THR A 105 -15.30 -5.85 23.95
C THR A 105 -14.56 -6.87 23.07
N TYR A 106 -14.93 -7.00 21.79
CA TYR A 106 -14.34 -7.95 20.85
C TYR A 106 -13.40 -7.32 19.82
N LEU A 107 -12.93 -6.09 20.07
CA LEU A 107 -12.06 -5.38 19.14
C LEU A 107 -10.75 -6.14 18.90
N GLN A 108 -10.48 -6.48 17.65
CA GLN A 108 -9.29 -7.24 17.22
C GLN A 108 -8.34 -6.43 16.35
N ASN A 109 -8.84 -5.44 15.60
CA ASN A 109 -8.07 -4.68 14.64
C ASN A 109 -8.37 -3.18 14.78
N VAL A 110 -7.33 -2.37 14.96
CA VAL A 110 -7.44 -0.90 15.02
C VAL A 110 -6.52 -0.29 13.99
N TRP A 111 -7.07 0.60 13.16
CA TRP A 111 -6.34 1.34 12.15
C TRP A 111 -6.45 2.82 12.49
N PHE A 112 -5.34 3.39 12.95
CA PHE A 112 -5.17 4.81 13.19
C PHE A 112 -4.51 5.44 11.97
N ILE A 113 -5.18 6.43 11.37
CA ILE A 113 -4.77 7.04 10.11
C ILE A 113 -4.67 8.56 10.30
N GLY A 114 -3.58 9.15 9.87
CA GLY A 114 -3.39 10.60 9.86
C GLY A 114 -2.89 11.20 11.18
N PRO A 115 -2.58 12.50 11.14
CA PRO A 115 -1.86 13.19 12.21
C PRO A 115 -2.72 13.56 13.42
N ASP A 116 -4.05 13.49 13.30
CA ASP A 116 -4.99 13.88 14.36
C ASP A 116 -5.25 12.77 15.40
N ILE A 117 -4.50 11.66 15.31
CA ILE A 117 -4.40 10.65 16.34
C ILE A 117 -3.28 11.03 17.29
N SER A 118 -3.62 11.35 18.53
CA SER A 118 -2.65 11.58 19.59
C SER A 118 -2.42 10.32 20.42
N PRO A 119 -1.42 10.34 21.30
CA PRO A 119 -1.17 9.20 22.17
C PRO A 119 -2.26 8.96 23.23
N ILE A 120 -3.26 9.84 23.35
CA ILE A 120 -4.42 9.63 24.21
C ILE A 120 -5.22 8.41 23.72
N SER A 121 -5.53 8.33 22.42
CA SER A 121 -6.26 7.19 21.86
C SER A 121 -5.46 5.90 21.95
N LEU A 122 -4.15 5.98 21.68
CA LEU A 122 -3.25 4.83 21.79
C LEU A 122 -3.22 4.24 23.21
N LYS A 123 -3.22 5.09 24.25
CA LYS A 123 -3.22 4.64 25.64
C LYS A 123 -4.49 3.87 26.01
N SER A 124 -5.63 4.25 25.46
CA SER A 124 -6.90 3.56 25.74
C SER A 124 -6.98 2.17 25.10
N LEU A 125 -6.07 1.83 24.18
CA LEU A 125 -6.02 0.49 23.59
C LEU A 125 -5.73 -0.61 24.61
N ASP A 126 -5.13 -0.26 25.74
CA ASP A 126 -4.87 -1.17 26.86
C ASP A 126 -6.14 -1.80 27.42
N GLU A 127 -7.32 -1.24 27.14
CA GLU A 127 -8.60 -1.74 27.65
C GLU A 127 -9.18 -2.90 26.81
N TYR A 128 -8.68 -3.13 25.59
CA TYR A 128 -9.22 -4.14 24.67
C TYR A 128 -8.44 -5.45 24.70
N GLU A 129 -8.93 -6.42 25.46
CA GLU A 129 -8.24 -7.70 25.72
C GLU A 129 -8.04 -8.58 24.48
N HIS A 130 -8.83 -8.37 23.43
CA HIS A 130 -8.81 -9.15 22.19
C HIS A 130 -8.04 -8.48 21.05
N LEU A 131 -7.40 -7.33 21.29
CA LEU A 131 -6.70 -6.59 20.25
C LEU A 131 -5.46 -7.37 19.76
N THR A 132 -5.47 -7.72 18.47
CA THR A 132 -4.43 -8.53 17.82
C THR A 132 -3.64 -7.77 16.76
N SER A 133 -4.22 -6.74 16.17
CA SER A 133 -3.61 -5.96 15.09
C SER A 133 -3.73 -4.46 15.36
N LEU A 134 -2.59 -3.78 15.36
CA LEU A 134 -2.51 -2.33 15.39
C LEU A 134 -1.85 -1.82 14.11
N ARG A 135 -2.53 -0.92 13.40
CA ARG A 135 -1.98 -0.20 12.25
C ARG A 135 -1.93 1.29 12.56
N LEU A 136 -0.77 1.89 12.39
CA LEU A 136 -0.51 3.31 12.53
C LEU A 136 -0.03 3.82 11.17
N ILE A 137 -0.78 4.72 10.54
CA ILE A 137 -0.47 5.25 9.21
C ILE A 137 -0.47 6.77 9.30
N GLY A 138 0.67 7.41 9.06
CA GLY A 138 0.76 8.88 9.11
C GLY A 138 0.51 9.49 10.49
N VAL A 139 0.58 8.68 11.56
CA VAL A 139 0.37 9.12 12.94
C VAL A 139 1.62 9.85 13.44
N ASP A 140 1.42 11.00 14.05
CA ASP A 140 2.51 11.71 14.72
C ASP A 140 2.73 11.11 16.13
N LEU A 141 3.78 10.29 16.23
CA LEU A 141 4.18 9.62 17.47
C LEU A 141 5.26 10.41 18.22
N THR A 142 5.50 11.68 17.86
CA THR A 142 6.42 12.60 18.54
C THR A 142 6.06 12.69 20.04
N PRO A 143 7.06 12.68 20.94
CA PRO A 143 6.83 12.19 22.29
C PRO A 143 6.05 13.17 23.14
N TYR A 144 4.97 12.66 23.72
CA TYR A 144 4.36 13.23 24.92
C TYR A 144 5.07 12.61 26.13
N PRO A 145 5.51 13.40 27.13
CA PRO A 145 6.30 12.89 28.26
C PRO A 145 5.63 11.78 29.08
N GLU A 146 4.31 11.67 29.00
CA GLU A 146 3.46 10.74 29.74
C GLU A 146 2.88 9.60 28.90
N PHE A 147 3.24 9.51 27.61
CA PHE A 147 2.78 8.41 26.77
C PHE A 147 3.39 7.08 27.21
N LYS A 148 2.61 6.00 27.05
CA LYS A 148 3.00 4.60 27.22
C LYS A 148 2.12 3.73 26.31
N LEU A 149 2.67 3.26 25.20
CA LEU A 149 2.07 2.24 24.34
C LEU A 149 2.28 0.86 24.95
N GLN A 150 1.32 0.36 25.74
CA GLN A 150 1.37 -1.01 26.27
C GLN A 150 0.65 -1.97 25.33
N LEU A 151 1.37 -2.44 24.32
CA LEU A 151 0.87 -3.56 23.53
C LEU A 151 0.85 -4.82 24.41
N ARG A 152 -0.35 -5.24 24.81
CA ARG A 152 -0.57 -6.48 25.57
C ARG A 152 -0.09 -7.71 24.79
N SER A 153 0.09 -8.81 25.52
CA SER A 153 0.50 -10.13 24.98
C SER A 153 -0.47 -10.76 23.96
N GLY A 154 -1.54 -10.07 23.56
CA GLY A 154 -2.44 -10.48 22.48
C GLY A 154 -2.08 -9.90 21.12
N HIS A 155 -1.31 -8.81 21.06
CA HIS A 155 -0.94 -8.16 19.80
C HIS A 155 0.02 -9.04 19.01
N GLN A 156 -0.40 -9.44 17.81
CA GLN A 156 0.37 -10.27 16.89
C GLN A 156 0.91 -9.46 15.71
N PHE A 157 0.23 -8.38 15.34
CA PHE A 157 0.55 -7.59 14.15
C PHE A 157 0.72 -6.11 14.51
N LEU A 158 1.89 -5.56 14.23
CA LEU A 158 2.17 -4.13 14.32
C LEU A 158 2.60 -3.62 12.95
N TYR A 159 1.86 -2.65 12.43
CA TYR A 159 2.14 -2.01 11.16
C TYR A 159 2.26 -0.51 11.36
N VAL A 160 3.40 0.04 10.99
CA VAL A 160 3.73 1.46 11.15
C VAL A 160 4.19 1.98 9.81
N GLU A 161 3.41 2.89 9.23
CA GLU A 161 3.68 3.48 7.92
C GLU A 161 3.69 5.01 8.02
N SER A 162 4.69 5.66 7.43
CA SER A 162 4.77 7.13 7.34
C SER A 162 4.63 7.86 8.69
N CYS A 163 4.97 7.20 9.80
CA CYS A 163 4.92 7.77 11.14
C CYS A 163 6.27 8.41 11.53
N GLN A 164 6.21 9.47 12.34
CA GLN A 164 7.40 10.04 12.98
C GLN A 164 7.66 9.35 14.32
N LEU A 165 8.63 8.46 14.33
CA LEU A 165 9.09 7.70 15.48
C LEU A 165 10.19 8.44 16.24
N ASN A 166 10.27 8.19 17.55
CA ASN A 166 11.34 8.69 18.42
C ASN A 166 11.72 7.61 19.44
N ASP A 167 12.89 7.73 20.06
CA ASP A 167 13.45 6.66 20.92
C ASP A 167 12.52 6.22 22.07
N ARG A 168 11.62 7.11 22.56
CA ARG A 168 10.74 6.79 23.69
C ARG A 168 9.65 5.80 23.35
N ILE A 169 9.06 5.86 22.15
CA ILE A 169 8.01 4.91 21.78
C ILE A 169 8.53 3.47 21.80
N PHE A 170 9.84 3.28 21.61
CA PHE A 170 10.45 1.96 21.60
C PHE A 170 10.68 1.37 22.98
N ASP A 171 10.93 2.19 24.01
CA ASP A 171 10.94 1.69 25.39
C ASP A 171 9.59 1.09 25.79
N GLU A 172 8.52 1.57 25.18
CA GLU A 172 7.16 1.09 25.37
C GLU A 172 6.91 -0.17 24.52
N ILE A 173 7.31 -0.16 23.25
CA ILE A 173 7.23 -1.32 22.36
C ILE A 173 8.03 -2.51 22.91
N LYS A 174 9.17 -2.33 23.59
CA LYS A 174 9.94 -3.42 24.23
C LYS A 174 9.09 -4.30 25.17
N SER A 175 7.98 -3.76 25.70
CA SER A 175 7.05 -4.52 26.55
C SER A 175 6.09 -5.43 25.77
N ALA A 176 5.97 -5.24 24.45
CA ALA A 176 5.08 -5.90 23.50
C ALA A 176 5.52 -7.33 23.13
N LYS A 177 5.61 -8.20 24.12
CA LYS A 177 6.15 -9.57 24.02
C LYS A 177 5.35 -10.56 23.15
N SER A 178 4.45 -10.12 22.26
CA SER A 178 3.65 -11.05 21.45
C SER A 178 3.58 -10.72 19.97
N ILE A 179 4.25 -9.64 19.55
CA ILE A 179 4.27 -9.23 18.14
C ILE A 179 4.96 -10.33 17.34
N TYR A 180 4.20 -10.93 16.43
CA TYR A 180 4.64 -11.97 15.51
C TYR A 180 5.05 -11.39 14.15
N THR A 181 4.41 -10.29 13.76
CA THR A 181 4.61 -9.61 12.48
C THR A 181 4.80 -8.12 12.72
N LEU A 182 5.91 -7.59 12.19
CA LEU A 182 6.28 -6.19 12.29
C LEU A 182 6.50 -5.60 10.89
N HIS A 183 5.82 -4.50 10.59
CA HIS A 183 6.04 -3.71 9.38
C HIS A 183 6.44 -2.28 9.77
N LEU A 184 7.57 -1.82 9.25
CA LEU A 184 8.09 -0.47 9.37
C LEU A 184 8.29 0.08 7.95
N ILE A 185 7.41 0.96 7.49
CA ILE A 185 7.38 1.42 6.10
C ILE A 185 7.46 2.95 6.05
N SER A 186 8.43 3.48 5.31
CA SER A 186 8.59 4.93 5.12
C SER A 186 8.61 5.72 6.43
N THR A 187 9.28 5.18 7.44
CA THR A 187 9.41 5.81 8.77
C THR A 187 10.81 6.40 8.93
N ASN A 188 11.00 7.25 9.95
CA ASN A 188 12.32 7.71 10.37
C ASN A 188 13.01 6.74 11.36
N CYS A 189 12.71 5.44 11.31
CA CYS A 189 13.35 4.42 12.15
C CYS A 189 14.88 4.46 12.01
N THR A 190 15.59 4.47 13.15
CA THR A 190 17.07 4.35 13.22
C THR A 190 17.50 2.94 13.64
N ASP A 191 18.81 2.69 13.71
CA ASP A 191 19.36 1.43 14.20
C ASP A 191 19.01 1.16 15.66
N GLU A 192 19.09 2.16 16.54
CA GLU A 192 18.74 2.01 17.95
C GLU A 192 17.25 1.69 18.12
N MET A 193 16.42 2.27 17.26
CA MET A 193 15.00 1.97 17.19
C MET A 193 14.77 0.53 16.73
N LEU A 194 15.49 0.08 15.70
CA LEU A 194 15.38 -1.28 15.19
C LEU A 194 15.87 -2.33 16.20
N GLU A 195 16.98 -2.04 16.90
CA GLU A 195 17.51 -2.87 18.00
C GLU A 195 16.48 -3.07 19.10
N ALA A 196 15.66 -2.06 19.42
CA ALA A 196 14.63 -2.21 20.44
C ALA A 196 13.60 -3.31 20.11
N PHE A 197 13.29 -3.54 18.83
CA PHE A 197 12.40 -4.62 18.40
C PHE A 197 13.01 -6.01 18.54
N SER A 198 14.34 -6.09 18.63
CA SER A 198 15.06 -7.33 18.86
C SER A 198 14.77 -7.94 20.25
N HIS A 199 14.23 -7.14 21.18
CA HIS A 199 13.80 -7.58 22.52
C HIS A 199 12.36 -8.10 22.59
N LEU A 200 11.58 -7.97 21.52
CA LEU A 200 10.25 -8.56 21.46
C LEU A 200 10.35 -10.09 21.52
N SER A 201 9.29 -10.77 21.99
CA SER A 201 9.22 -12.21 21.75
C SER A 201 9.11 -12.38 20.25
N THR A 202 10.16 -12.91 19.69
CA THR A 202 10.66 -12.50 18.38
C THR A 202 9.63 -12.67 17.27
N PRO A 203 9.43 -11.63 16.44
CA PRO A 203 8.59 -11.75 15.27
C PRO A 203 9.10 -12.88 14.39
N SER A 204 8.18 -13.60 13.76
CA SER A 204 8.52 -14.53 12.68
C SER A 204 8.54 -13.84 11.33
N TYR A 205 8.05 -12.59 11.24
CA TYR A 205 8.18 -11.80 10.02
C TYR A 205 8.45 -10.33 10.35
N VAL A 206 9.51 -9.78 9.76
CA VAL A 206 9.84 -8.36 9.85
C VAL A 206 10.03 -7.80 8.45
N GLU A 207 9.36 -6.69 8.19
CA GLU A 207 9.48 -5.92 6.95
C GLU A 207 9.92 -4.49 7.30
N VAL A 208 11.04 -4.06 6.73
CA VAL A 208 11.61 -2.73 6.91
C VAL A 208 11.85 -2.12 5.53
N ILE A 209 11.07 -1.09 5.20
CA ILE A 209 11.03 -0.48 3.87
C ILE A 209 11.17 1.03 4.00
N ASP A 210 12.00 1.65 3.14
CA ASP A 210 12.16 3.12 3.11
C ASP A 210 12.46 3.73 4.49
N CYS A 211 13.34 3.07 5.26
CA CYS A 211 13.82 3.57 6.54
C CYS A 211 15.26 4.03 6.35
N PRO A 212 15.49 5.29 5.92
CA PRO A 212 16.80 5.75 5.43
C PRO A 212 17.89 5.83 6.50
N HIS A 213 17.52 5.68 7.78
CA HIS A 213 18.43 5.72 8.92
C HIS A 213 18.72 4.33 9.51
N VAL A 214 18.25 3.26 8.85
CA VAL A 214 18.61 1.88 9.19
C VAL A 214 19.81 1.47 8.34
N THR A 215 20.86 1.01 9.01
CA THR A 215 22.11 0.48 8.43
C THR A 215 22.32 -0.98 8.85
N ASP A 216 23.52 -1.51 8.59
CA ASP A 216 23.91 -2.87 8.96
C ASP A 216 23.78 -3.11 10.48
N GLU A 217 24.14 -2.12 11.29
CA GLU A 217 24.10 -2.21 12.76
C GLU A 217 22.69 -2.51 13.28
N GLY A 218 21.67 -1.80 12.77
CA GLY A 218 20.28 -2.02 13.16
C GLY A 218 19.77 -3.40 12.76
N VAL A 219 20.08 -3.85 11.54
CA VAL A 219 19.68 -5.17 11.04
C VAL A 219 20.40 -6.28 11.79
N GLU A 220 21.69 -6.13 12.07
CA GLU A 220 22.49 -7.08 12.86
C GLU A 220 21.92 -7.23 14.27
N ALA A 221 21.59 -6.11 14.92
CA ALA A 221 20.98 -6.13 16.25
C ALA A 221 19.62 -6.83 16.25
N LEU A 222 18.79 -6.58 15.23
CA LEU A 222 17.49 -7.24 15.05
C LEU A 222 17.63 -8.76 14.97
N VAL A 223 18.53 -9.25 14.11
CA VAL A 223 18.64 -10.69 13.85
C VAL A 223 19.42 -11.42 14.94
N SER A 224 20.44 -10.80 15.54
CA SER A 224 21.30 -11.43 16.56
C SER A 224 20.55 -11.76 17.85
N ASN A 225 19.52 -10.99 18.20
CA ASN A 225 18.67 -11.25 19.36
C ASN A 225 17.45 -12.13 19.02
N SER A 226 17.32 -12.56 17.76
CA SER A 226 16.19 -13.38 17.32
C SER A 226 16.29 -14.81 17.86
N LYS A 227 15.51 -15.07 18.91
CA LYS A 227 15.19 -16.39 19.46
C LYS A 227 14.15 -17.17 18.63
N SER A 228 13.57 -16.60 17.56
CA SER A 228 12.51 -17.27 16.80
C SER A 228 13.09 -18.40 15.97
N THR A 229 12.34 -19.48 15.84
CA THR A 229 12.56 -20.45 14.78
C THR A 229 11.74 -20.00 13.58
N GLY A 230 12.38 -19.55 12.51
CA GLY A 230 11.67 -19.15 11.29
C GLY A 230 11.39 -17.66 11.16
N LEU A 231 12.43 -16.82 11.29
CA LEU A 231 12.38 -15.42 10.93
C LEU A 231 12.33 -15.27 9.40
N GLY A 232 11.33 -14.58 8.90
CA GLY A 232 11.30 -13.98 7.58
C GLY A 232 11.67 -12.51 7.66
N LEU A 233 12.55 -12.08 6.76
CA LEU A 233 13.06 -10.71 6.72
C LEU A 233 12.91 -10.15 5.32
N THR A 234 12.23 -9.00 5.21
CA THR A 234 12.15 -8.19 4.00
C THR A 234 12.79 -6.83 4.28
N LEU A 235 13.87 -6.53 3.56
CA LEU A 235 14.62 -5.28 3.63
C LEU A 235 14.53 -4.62 2.27
N GLU A 236 14.03 -3.38 2.23
CA GLU A 236 13.87 -2.65 0.98
C GLU A 236 14.27 -1.19 1.14
N ARG A 237 15.13 -0.68 0.25
CA ARG A 237 15.59 0.73 0.27
C ARG A 237 16.17 1.17 1.60
N LEU A 238 17.09 0.36 2.10
CA LEU A 238 17.89 0.65 3.27
C LEU A 238 19.33 0.98 2.85
N ASN A 239 20.09 1.61 3.73
CA ASN A 239 21.49 1.94 3.44
C ASN A 239 22.40 0.84 4.02
N LEU A 240 22.33 -0.35 3.43
CA LEU A 240 23.09 -1.51 3.88
C LEU A 240 24.40 -1.66 3.10
N THR A 241 25.34 -2.40 3.67
CA THR A 241 26.60 -2.77 3.01
C THR A 241 26.73 -4.28 2.93
N ASN A 242 27.61 -4.77 2.06
CA ASN A 242 27.86 -6.20 1.89
C ASN A 242 28.23 -6.96 3.18
N ASN A 243 28.63 -6.26 4.24
CA ASN A 243 28.97 -6.89 5.52
C ASN A 243 27.77 -7.58 6.17
N ILE A 244 26.56 -7.01 6.06
CA ILE A 244 25.36 -7.58 6.67
C ILE A 244 25.00 -8.97 6.13
N VAL A 245 25.37 -9.26 4.88
CA VAL A 245 25.03 -10.51 4.20
C VAL A 245 25.65 -11.71 4.92
N SER A 246 26.90 -11.58 5.36
CA SER A 246 27.58 -12.61 6.15
C SER A 246 26.88 -12.83 7.49
N THR A 247 26.51 -11.74 8.18
CA THR A 247 25.78 -11.78 9.44
C THR A 247 24.43 -12.48 9.28
N LEU A 248 23.66 -12.15 8.23
CA LEU A 248 22.38 -12.78 7.90
C LEU A 248 22.55 -14.27 7.55
N ALA A 249 23.60 -14.60 6.80
CA ALA A 249 23.93 -15.98 6.45
C ALA A 249 24.35 -16.81 7.67
N GLU A 250 24.75 -16.19 8.77
CA GLU A 250 25.05 -16.89 10.03
C GLU A 250 23.80 -17.21 10.86
N GLN A 251 22.66 -16.56 10.59
CA GLN A 251 21.44 -16.67 11.40
C GLN A 251 20.70 -17.99 11.16
N PRO A 252 20.67 -18.91 12.15
CA PRO A 252 20.00 -20.21 11.99
C PRO A 252 18.47 -20.09 11.98
N SER A 253 17.93 -18.97 12.47
CA SER A 253 16.50 -18.68 12.53
C SER A 253 15.94 -18.23 11.18
N LEU A 254 16.78 -17.75 10.26
CA LEU A 254 16.33 -17.14 9.00
C LEU A 254 15.75 -18.21 8.06
N THR A 255 14.53 -17.98 7.61
CA THR A 255 13.77 -18.87 6.70
C THR A 255 13.24 -18.15 5.47
N SER A 256 13.21 -16.84 5.46
CA SER A 256 12.91 -16.05 4.27
C SER A 256 13.78 -14.81 4.30
N LEU A 257 14.41 -14.49 3.17
CA LEU A 257 15.20 -13.28 3.01
C LEU A 257 14.86 -12.61 1.69
N GLN A 258 14.43 -11.36 1.77
CA GLN A 258 14.26 -10.48 0.63
C GLN A 258 15.06 -9.20 0.88
N MET A 259 15.93 -8.87 -0.05
CA MET A 259 16.76 -7.67 -0.01
C MET A 259 16.65 -6.97 -1.36
N LEU A 260 16.05 -5.78 -1.38
CA LEU A 260 15.80 -5.02 -2.60
C LEU A 260 16.26 -3.58 -2.44
N GLU A 261 17.00 -3.05 -3.41
CA GLU A 261 17.43 -1.66 -3.47
C GLU A 261 18.18 -1.22 -2.19
N CYS A 262 18.90 -2.14 -1.53
CA CYS A 262 19.56 -1.91 -0.25
C CYS A 262 20.99 -1.36 -0.37
N GLY A 263 21.41 -0.91 -1.56
CA GLY A 263 22.74 -0.31 -1.78
C GLY A 263 23.89 -1.29 -1.96
N PHE A 264 23.61 -2.57 -2.23
CA PHE A 264 24.63 -3.58 -2.54
C PHE A 264 25.13 -3.43 -3.98
N ASP A 265 26.45 -3.41 -4.18
CA ASP A 265 27.06 -3.39 -5.51
C ASP A 265 27.24 -4.81 -6.09
N GLU A 266 27.81 -5.72 -5.30
CA GLU A 266 28.09 -7.13 -5.65
C GLU A 266 28.21 -7.96 -4.38
N PHE A 267 27.89 -9.26 -4.41
CA PHE A 267 28.23 -10.14 -3.27
C PHE A 267 29.73 -10.47 -3.27
N GLN A 268 30.28 -10.66 -2.08
CA GLN A 268 31.63 -11.22 -1.94
C GLN A 268 31.60 -12.73 -2.18
N ALA A 269 32.68 -13.26 -2.76
CA ALA A 269 32.85 -14.68 -3.02
C ALA A 269 32.57 -15.52 -1.76
N GLY A 270 31.56 -16.39 -1.85
CA GLY A 270 31.15 -17.30 -0.78
C GLY A 270 29.97 -16.81 0.07
N GLN A 271 29.54 -15.55 -0.02
CA GLN A 271 28.36 -15.07 0.71
C GLN A 271 27.08 -15.74 0.22
N VAL A 272 26.91 -15.83 -1.11
CA VAL A 272 25.80 -16.58 -1.73
C VAL A 272 25.84 -18.05 -1.32
N GLU A 273 27.02 -18.66 -1.29
CA GLU A 273 27.17 -20.05 -0.84
C GLU A 273 26.72 -20.23 0.62
N GLN A 274 27.09 -19.31 1.50
CA GLN A 274 26.67 -19.34 2.90
C GLN A 274 25.15 -19.18 3.05
N LEU A 275 24.54 -18.25 2.31
CA LEU A 275 23.09 -18.04 2.29
C LEU A 275 22.36 -19.27 1.73
N MET A 276 22.82 -19.81 0.62
CA MET A 276 22.18 -20.98 -0.01
C MET A 276 22.35 -22.24 0.83
N ASN A 277 23.40 -22.37 1.65
CA ASN A 277 23.52 -23.47 2.60
C ASN A 277 22.48 -23.43 3.75
N ARG A 278 21.63 -22.40 3.81
CA ARG A 278 20.56 -22.26 4.80
C ARG A 278 19.22 -22.81 4.32
N PRO A 279 18.32 -23.17 5.25
CA PRO A 279 16.99 -23.65 4.92
C PRO A 279 16.05 -22.50 4.55
N LEU A 280 16.45 -21.64 3.61
CA LEU A 280 15.61 -20.56 3.13
C LEU A 280 14.45 -21.15 2.31
N SER A 281 13.24 -20.77 2.68
CA SER A 281 12.00 -21.01 1.95
C SER A 281 11.74 -19.93 0.90
N LYS A 282 12.35 -18.75 1.04
CA LYS A 282 12.33 -17.67 0.05
C LYS A 282 13.64 -16.91 0.05
N PHE A 283 14.19 -16.67 -1.14
CA PHE A 283 15.37 -15.83 -1.35
C PHE A 283 15.12 -14.90 -2.53
N VAL A 284 15.10 -13.59 -2.28
CA VAL A 284 14.88 -12.56 -3.29
C VAL A 284 15.97 -11.52 -3.16
N THR A 285 16.65 -11.23 -4.27
CA THR A 285 17.70 -10.23 -4.33
C THR A 285 17.70 -9.51 -5.66
N ASP A 286 18.06 -8.22 -5.65
CA ASP A 286 18.36 -7.42 -6.83
C ASP A 286 19.86 -7.20 -7.05
N VAL A 287 20.71 -7.80 -6.22
CA VAL A 287 22.17 -7.75 -6.35
C VAL A 287 22.61 -8.48 -7.61
N GLU A 288 23.52 -7.87 -8.37
CA GLU A 288 24.12 -8.51 -9.54
C GLU A 288 24.97 -9.71 -9.11
N LEU A 289 24.63 -10.89 -9.63
CA LEU A 289 25.29 -12.16 -9.35
C LEU A 289 26.22 -12.53 -10.50
N THR A 290 27.41 -13.02 -10.15
CA THR A 290 28.29 -13.65 -11.12
C THR A 290 27.71 -14.97 -11.61
N ALA A 291 28.16 -15.44 -12.79
CA ALA A 291 27.76 -16.74 -13.31
C ALA A 291 28.06 -17.91 -12.34
N ALA A 292 29.17 -17.82 -11.58
CA ALA A 292 29.53 -18.83 -10.59
C ALA A 292 28.56 -18.85 -9.39
N GLU A 293 28.06 -17.69 -8.97
CA GLU A 293 27.07 -17.58 -7.89
C GLU A 293 25.70 -18.08 -8.33
N LEU A 294 25.29 -17.78 -9.58
CA LEU A 294 24.11 -18.36 -10.18
C LEU A 294 24.22 -19.89 -10.26
N ASP A 295 25.37 -20.43 -10.71
CA ASP A 295 25.63 -21.87 -10.71
C ASP A 295 25.43 -22.49 -9.33
N LEU A 296 25.96 -21.86 -8.27
CA LEU A 296 25.75 -22.32 -6.88
C LEU A 296 24.28 -22.33 -6.47
N ILE A 297 23.53 -21.28 -6.82
CA ILE A 297 22.08 -21.21 -6.56
C ILE A 297 21.38 -22.36 -7.26
N TRP A 298 21.67 -22.58 -8.55
CA TRP A 298 21.03 -23.65 -9.32
C TRP A 298 21.41 -25.04 -8.84
N GLU A 299 22.67 -25.29 -8.49
CA GLU A 299 23.11 -26.55 -7.91
C GLU A 299 22.40 -26.82 -6.58
N HIS A 300 22.24 -25.79 -5.75
CA HIS A 300 21.50 -25.89 -4.50
C HIS A 300 20.04 -26.28 -4.76
N LEU A 301 19.36 -25.59 -5.68
CA LEU A 301 17.97 -25.87 -6.06
C LEU A 301 17.79 -27.26 -6.67
N ALA A 302 18.70 -27.66 -7.56
CA ALA A 302 18.64 -28.94 -8.25
C ALA A 302 18.93 -30.12 -7.32
N SER A 303 19.75 -29.92 -6.27
CA SER A 303 20.07 -30.98 -5.32
C SER A 303 18.83 -31.50 -4.59
N GLY A 304 17.76 -30.68 -4.48
CA GLY A 304 16.61 -30.96 -3.63
C GLY A 304 16.98 -31.18 -2.16
N GLN A 305 18.25 -31.00 -1.80
CA GLN A 305 18.82 -31.22 -0.49
C GLN A 305 18.87 -29.89 0.26
N HIS A 306 17.71 -29.34 0.57
CA HIS A 306 17.66 -28.57 1.81
C HIS A 306 17.93 -29.58 2.93
N LYS A 307 19.08 -29.45 3.61
CA LYS A 307 19.44 -30.29 4.77
C LYS A 307 18.37 -30.29 5.88
N SER A 308 17.38 -29.38 5.81
CA SER A 308 16.25 -29.23 6.72
C SER A 308 14.90 -29.79 6.21
N GLY A 309 14.77 -30.19 4.94
CA GLY A 309 13.47 -30.59 4.36
C GLY A 309 12.49 -29.44 4.06
N ALA A 310 12.92 -28.17 4.09
CA ALA A 310 12.12 -27.06 3.57
C ALA A 310 12.16 -27.08 2.04
N ASN A 311 11.04 -26.82 1.36
CA ASN A 311 11.05 -26.55 -0.08
C ASN A 311 11.30 -25.06 -0.28
N LEU A 312 12.17 -24.67 -1.21
CA LEU A 312 12.19 -23.29 -1.66
C LEU A 312 10.86 -23.01 -2.39
N PHE A 313 10.07 -22.12 -1.80
CA PHE A 313 8.78 -21.68 -2.34
C PHE A 313 8.92 -20.39 -3.14
N GLY A 314 9.96 -19.56 -2.92
CA GLY A 314 10.16 -18.31 -3.65
C GLY A 314 11.61 -18.05 -4.06
N ILE A 315 11.84 -17.71 -5.33
CA ILE A 315 13.13 -17.19 -5.79
C ILE A 315 12.96 -15.87 -6.52
N GLY A 316 13.80 -14.89 -6.21
CA GLY A 316 13.88 -13.61 -6.92
C GLY A 316 15.30 -13.24 -7.29
N LEU A 317 15.57 -13.12 -8.59
CA LEU A 317 16.88 -12.73 -9.14
C LEU A 317 16.67 -11.47 -10.00
N ILE A 318 16.29 -10.39 -9.32
CA ILE A 318 16.00 -9.11 -9.97
C ILE A 318 17.32 -8.48 -10.39
N GLY A 319 17.32 -7.67 -11.46
CA GLY A 319 18.54 -7.05 -12.00
C GLY A 319 19.52 -7.99 -12.70
N ASN A 320 19.39 -9.31 -12.54
CA ASN A 320 20.34 -10.29 -13.08
C ASN A 320 20.05 -10.64 -14.54
N GLU A 321 21.09 -10.66 -15.38
CA GLU A 321 21.01 -11.17 -16.76
C GLU A 321 21.08 -12.70 -16.78
N LEU A 322 19.92 -13.34 -16.68
CA LEU A 322 19.82 -14.80 -16.76
C LEU A 322 20.06 -15.31 -18.18
N SER A 323 20.98 -16.26 -18.34
CA SER A 323 21.25 -16.92 -19.61
C SER A 323 20.16 -17.91 -19.99
N SER A 324 20.12 -18.33 -21.26
CA SER A 324 19.17 -19.36 -21.70
C SER A 324 19.30 -20.69 -20.93
N THR A 325 20.49 -20.98 -20.41
CA THR A 325 20.79 -22.18 -19.60
C THR A 325 20.22 -22.06 -18.20
N ASP A 326 20.23 -20.86 -17.60
CA ASP A 326 19.63 -20.61 -16.29
C ASP A 326 18.12 -20.84 -16.33
N TYR A 327 17.47 -20.38 -17.41
CA TYR A 327 16.05 -20.65 -17.63
C TYR A 327 15.75 -22.14 -17.88
N ASP A 328 16.62 -22.88 -18.56
CA ASP A 328 16.46 -24.34 -18.70
C ASP A 328 16.53 -25.04 -17.34
N ARG A 329 17.44 -24.61 -16.47
CA ARG A 329 17.55 -25.12 -15.10
C ARG A 329 16.30 -24.78 -14.30
N LEU A 330 15.80 -23.55 -14.36
CA LEU A 330 14.58 -23.12 -13.70
C LEU A 330 13.36 -23.95 -14.15
N VAL A 331 13.20 -24.20 -15.46
CA VAL A 331 12.11 -25.05 -15.99
C VAL A 331 12.26 -26.51 -15.56
N SER A 332 13.50 -26.99 -15.42
CA SER A 332 13.75 -28.37 -14.98
C SER A 332 13.46 -28.62 -13.50
N MET A 333 13.21 -27.57 -12.71
CA MET A 333 12.84 -27.71 -11.31
C MET A 333 11.47 -28.39 -11.20
N THR A 334 11.42 -29.52 -10.50
CA THR A 334 10.24 -30.40 -10.44
C THR A 334 9.27 -30.07 -9.30
N GLY A 335 9.55 -29.02 -8.53
CA GLY A 335 8.71 -28.56 -7.42
C GLY A 335 7.85 -27.35 -7.80
N PRO A 336 6.68 -27.17 -7.17
CA PRO A 336 5.89 -25.96 -7.34
C PRO A 336 6.65 -24.78 -6.70
N LEU A 337 7.10 -23.85 -7.53
CA LEU A 337 7.52 -22.52 -7.05
C LEU A 337 6.24 -21.75 -6.70
N ALA A 338 6.06 -21.34 -5.45
CA ALA A 338 4.96 -20.45 -5.11
C ALA A 338 5.18 -19.06 -5.73
N GLU A 339 6.44 -18.63 -5.83
CA GLU A 339 6.81 -17.29 -6.27
C GLU A 339 8.10 -17.30 -7.10
N LEU A 340 8.08 -16.61 -8.24
CA LEU A 340 9.24 -16.41 -9.10
C LEU A 340 9.32 -14.92 -9.45
N GLN A 341 10.38 -14.25 -9.02
CA GLN A 341 10.65 -12.86 -9.36
C GLN A 341 11.85 -12.76 -10.30
N ILE A 342 11.67 -12.19 -11.48
CA ILE A 342 12.74 -12.10 -12.49
C ILE A 342 12.75 -10.75 -13.18
N SER A 343 13.92 -10.33 -13.62
CA SER A 343 14.06 -9.16 -14.48
C SER A 343 13.49 -9.42 -15.88
N ALA A 344 12.53 -8.60 -16.30
CA ALA A 344 11.92 -8.66 -17.61
C ALA A 344 12.90 -8.29 -18.74
N ALA A 345 13.97 -7.54 -18.42
CA ALA A 345 14.98 -7.13 -19.41
C ALA A 345 15.72 -8.32 -20.05
N SER A 346 15.78 -9.46 -19.36
CA SER A 346 16.43 -10.68 -19.85
C SER A 346 15.50 -11.59 -20.69
N LEU A 347 14.22 -11.22 -20.84
CA LEU A 347 13.23 -12.06 -21.51
C LEU A 347 13.41 -12.06 -23.03
N THR A 348 13.58 -13.25 -23.60
CA THR A 348 13.50 -13.50 -25.05
C THR A 348 12.26 -14.35 -25.35
N PRO A 349 11.77 -14.41 -26.61
CA PRO A 349 10.60 -15.21 -26.94
C PRO A 349 10.76 -16.70 -26.56
N GLY A 350 11.99 -17.22 -26.68
CA GLY A 350 12.32 -18.59 -26.25
C GLY A 350 12.21 -18.78 -24.74
N ILE A 351 12.65 -17.80 -23.96
CA ILE A 351 12.58 -17.80 -22.49
C ILE A 351 11.12 -17.71 -22.03
N VAL A 352 10.32 -16.84 -22.61
CA VAL A 352 8.91 -16.69 -22.22
C VAL A 352 8.10 -17.94 -22.50
N LYS A 353 8.34 -18.59 -23.64
CA LYS A 353 7.75 -19.91 -23.91
C LYS A 353 8.15 -20.95 -22.86
N LYS A 354 9.41 -20.94 -22.40
CA LYS A 354 9.92 -21.82 -21.35
C LYS A 354 9.24 -21.54 -20.00
N LEU A 355 9.22 -20.28 -19.57
CA LEU A 355 8.59 -19.84 -18.33
C LEU A 355 7.09 -20.17 -18.26
N GLY A 356 6.38 -20.09 -19.40
CA GLY A 356 4.97 -20.49 -19.49
C GLY A 356 4.71 -21.98 -19.20
N THR A 357 5.76 -22.81 -19.14
CA THR A 357 5.65 -24.22 -18.73
C THR A 357 5.84 -24.42 -17.23
N ILE A 358 6.32 -23.42 -16.50
CA ILE A 358 6.54 -23.50 -15.06
C ILE A 358 5.20 -23.37 -14.35
N SER A 359 4.91 -24.33 -13.47
CA SER A 359 3.79 -24.25 -12.54
C SER A 359 4.16 -23.36 -11.36
N ALA A 360 4.36 -22.06 -11.62
CA ALA A 360 4.56 -21.07 -10.57
C ALA A 360 3.19 -20.52 -10.09
N GLY A 361 3.04 -20.35 -8.78
CA GLY A 361 1.85 -19.71 -8.20
C GLY A 361 1.76 -18.25 -8.61
N THR A 362 2.86 -17.52 -8.43
CA THR A 362 3.00 -16.11 -8.77
C THR A 362 4.30 -15.90 -9.54
N ILE A 363 4.21 -15.28 -10.73
CA ILE A 363 5.37 -14.75 -11.44
C ILE A 363 5.32 -13.23 -11.30
N CYS A 364 6.37 -12.64 -10.72
CA CYS A 364 6.60 -11.21 -10.65
C CYS A 364 7.65 -10.83 -11.69
N LEU A 365 7.28 -10.02 -12.66
CA LEU A 365 8.21 -9.46 -13.62
C LEU A 365 8.67 -8.09 -13.13
N TYR A 366 9.98 -7.86 -13.14
CA TYR A 366 10.62 -6.59 -12.77
C TYR A 366 11.16 -5.90 -14.01
N GLY A 367 10.61 -4.74 -14.36
CA GLY A 367 10.96 -3.99 -15.57
C GLY A 367 10.14 -4.41 -16.80
N LEU A 368 10.59 -4.03 -18.00
CA LEU A 368 9.86 -4.28 -19.24
C LEU A 368 10.60 -5.24 -20.16
N PRO A 369 9.89 -6.18 -20.80
CA PRO A 369 10.45 -6.94 -21.91
C PRO A 369 10.55 -6.07 -23.16
N ASP A 370 11.19 -6.61 -24.20
CA ASP A 370 11.03 -6.10 -25.56
C ASP A 370 9.54 -6.02 -25.92
N ALA A 371 9.06 -4.89 -26.43
CA ALA A 371 7.66 -4.67 -26.80
C ALA A 371 7.12 -5.68 -27.83
N SER A 372 8.00 -6.36 -28.57
CA SER A 372 7.65 -7.39 -29.55
C SER A 372 7.40 -8.78 -28.95
N LEU A 373 7.58 -8.95 -27.64
CA LEU A 373 7.49 -10.25 -27.00
C LEU A 373 6.04 -10.71 -26.81
N ASP A 374 5.73 -11.93 -27.25
CA ASP A 374 4.45 -12.58 -26.95
C ASP A 374 4.48 -13.13 -25.51
N LEU A 375 3.77 -12.46 -24.59
CA LEU A 375 3.67 -12.86 -23.19
C LEU A 375 2.50 -13.80 -22.89
N LEU A 376 1.65 -14.14 -23.88
CA LEU A 376 0.53 -15.07 -23.68
C LEU A 376 0.91 -16.40 -23.01
N PRO A 377 2.09 -16.99 -23.26
CA PRO A 377 2.52 -18.18 -22.55
C PRO A 377 2.57 -18.01 -21.02
N LEU A 378 2.70 -16.78 -20.52
CA LEU A 378 2.74 -16.45 -19.09
C LEU A 378 1.35 -16.10 -18.53
N ALA A 379 0.34 -16.87 -18.89
CA ALA A 379 -1.04 -16.68 -18.40
C ALA A 379 -1.16 -16.79 -16.86
N SER A 380 -0.12 -17.25 -16.16
CA SER A 380 -0.02 -17.34 -14.71
C SER A 380 0.66 -16.13 -14.04
N ILE A 381 0.95 -15.04 -14.76
CA ILE A 381 1.40 -13.80 -14.11
C ILE A 381 0.25 -13.23 -13.28
N HIS A 382 0.46 -13.15 -11.98
CA HIS A 382 -0.48 -12.51 -11.05
C HIS A 382 -0.04 -11.11 -10.68
N GLU A 383 1.26 -10.82 -10.72
CA GLU A 383 1.82 -9.54 -10.30
C GLU A 383 2.85 -9.02 -11.32
N LEU A 384 2.72 -7.74 -11.69
CA LEU A 384 3.64 -7.04 -12.58
C LEU A 384 4.24 -5.85 -11.82
N TYR A 385 5.56 -5.80 -11.72
CA TYR A 385 6.29 -4.71 -11.09
C TYR A 385 7.18 -3.99 -12.11
N ILE A 386 6.97 -2.70 -12.32
CA ILE A 386 7.80 -1.91 -13.24
C ILE A 386 8.28 -0.68 -12.49
N SER A 387 9.59 -0.46 -12.43
CA SER A 387 10.17 0.71 -11.77
C SER A 387 11.13 1.48 -12.68
N ASP A 388 11.18 2.81 -12.51
CA ASP A 388 12.21 3.70 -13.07
C ASP A 388 12.31 3.67 -14.61
N GLN A 389 11.18 3.52 -15.30
CA GLN A 389 11.11 3.46 -16.76
C GLN A 389 10.23 4.56 -17.36
N VAL A 390 10.49 4.91 -18.63
CA VAL A 390 9.56 5.67 -19.47
C VAL A 390 8.66 4.68 -20.20
N LEU A 391 7.41 4.57 -19.79
CA LEU A 391 6.46 3.60 -20.35
C LEU A 391 5.75 4.20 -21.56
N THR A 392 5.67 3.42 -22.64
CA THR A 392 4.88 3.75 -23.83
C THR A 392 3.77 2.71 -24.02
N PRO A 393 2.70 3.03 -24.77
CA PRO A 393 1.61 2.08 -25.00
C PRO A 393 2.10 0.75 -25.62
N GLU A 394 2.99 0.82 -26.61
CA GLU A 394 3.49 -0.40 -27.27
C GLU A 394 4.26 -1.32 -26.30
N MET A 395 4.88 -0.79 -25.25
CA MET A 395 5.59 -1.61 -24.25
C MET A 395 4.63 -2.39 -23.34
N LEU A 396 3.44 -1.85 -23.09
CA LEU A 396 2.45 -2.49 -22.23
C LEU A 396 1.41 -3.34 -22.98
N LYS A 397 1.32 -3.16 -24.30
CA LYS A 397 0.41 -3.90 -25.18
C LYS A 397 0.45 -5.43 -25.01
N PRO A 398 1.62 -6.09 -24.81
CA PRO A 398 1.64 -7.54 -24.57
C PRO A 398 0.87 -7.99 -23.32
N PHE A 399 0.68 -7.10 -22.34
CA PHE A 399 -0.02 -7.41 -21.08
C PHE A 399 -1.54 -7.26 -21.20
N ARG A 400 -2.05 -6.68 -22.30
CA ARG A 400 -3.49 -6.42 -22.50
C ARG A 400 -4.32 -7.71 -22.49
N GLU A 401 -3.75 -8.79 -23.01
CA GLU A 401 -4.41 -10.09 -23.12
C GLU A 401 -4.20 -10.96 -21.86
N LEU A 402 -3.34 -10.52 -20.95
CA LEU A 402 -3.08 -11.21 -19.70
C LEU A 402 -4.07 -10.78 -18.62
N ARG A 403 -4.38 -11.72 -17.73
CA ARG A 403 -5.14 -11.45 -16.51
C ARG A 403 -4.15 -11.26 -15.37
N ILE A 404 -3.69 -10.03 -15.20
CA ILE A 404 -2.75 -9.68 -14.13
C ILE A 404 -3.57 -9.15 -12.97
N ASP A 405 -3.55 -9.81 -11.83
CA ASP A 405 -4.36 -9.36 -10.71
C ASP A 405 -3.83 -8.04 -10.13
N HIS A 406 -2.50 -7.92 -9.97
CA HIS A 406 -1.83 -6.79 -9.34
C HIS A 406 -0.79 -6.16 -10.27
N VAL A 407 -0.88 -4.84 -10.48
CA VAL A 407 0.15 -4.07 -11.20
C VAL A 407 0.71 -3.01 -10.26
N LYS A 408 2.03 -2.95 -10.11
CA LYS A 408 2.75 -1.92 -9.34
C LYS A 408 3.72 -1.21 -10.28
N LEU A 409 3.48 0.08 -10.50
CA LEU A 409 4.36 0.97 -11.26
C LEU A 409 5.01 1.94 -10.29
N ARG A 410 6.33 2.12 -10.40
CA ARG A 410 7.11 2.95 -9.49
C ARG A 410 8.05 3.88 -10.22
N ASN A 411 8.11 5.15 -9.84
CA ASN A 411 8.97 6.17 -10.46
C ASN A 411 8.93 6.17 -12.00
N CYS A 412 7.79 5.74 -12.57
CA CYS A 412 7.63 5.61 -14.00
C CYS A 412 7.16 6.93 -14.60
N ILE A 413 7.60 7.19 -15.82
CA ILE A 413 7.05 8.27 -16.64
C ILE A 413 6.13 7.63 -17.66
N LEU A 414 4.83 7.85 -17.52
CA LEU A 414 3.85 7.31 -18.46
C LEU A 414 3.76 8.24 -19.67
N LYS A 415 3.65 7.67 -20.87
CA LYS A 415 3.17 8.42 -22.06
C LYS A 415 1.65 8.33 -22.13
N PRO A 416 0.97 9.22 -22.87
CA PRO A 416 -0.46 9.11 -23.10
C PRO A 416 -0.84 7.74 -23.67
N ASP A 417 -2.04 7.26 -23.37
CA ASP A 417 -2.59 5.95 -23.74
C ASP A 417 -1.80 4.76 -23.19
N THR A 418 -0.95 4.94 -22.17
CA THR A 418 -0.10 3.84 -21.69
C THR A 418 -0.86 2.92 -20.74
N LEU A 419 -1.63 3.48 -19.79
CA LEU A 419 -2.33 2.64 -18.81
C LEU A 419 -3.46 1.83 -19.43
N ASN A 420 -4.11 2.33 -20.49
CA ASN A 420 -5.19 1.60 -21.17
C ASN A 420 -4.72 0.30 -21.88
N GLN A 421 -3.40 0.10 -22.01
CA GLN A 421 -2.83 -1.14 -22.52
C GLN A 421 -2.70 -2.22 -21.46
N LEU A 422 -2.80 -1.85 -20.18
CA LEU A 422 -2.93 -2.83 -19.10
C LEU A 422 -4.32 -3.47 -19.22
N GLY A 423 -4.34 -4.81 -19.29
CA GLY A 423 -5.55 -5.59 -19.49
C GLY A 423 -6.49 -5.57 -18.27
N ALA A 424 -7.20 -6.68 -18.09
CA ALA A 424 -8.05 -6.84 -16.91
C ALA A 424 -7.17 -7.02 -15.66
N MET A 425 -7.16 -6.01 -14.78
CA MET A 425 -6.46 -6.05 -13.50
C MET A 425 -7.35 -5.59 -12.35
N ARG A 426 -7.07 -6.09 -11.14
CA ARG A 426 -7.88 -5.87 -9.94
C ARG A 426 -7.31 -4.79 -9.03
N ILE A 427 -5.98 -4.75 -8.91
CA ILE A 427 -5.25 -3.82 -8.04
C ILE A 427 -4.20 -3.08 -8.86
N LEU A 428 -4.22 -1.75 -8.80
CA LEU A 428 -3.21 -0.89 -9.41
C LEU A 428 -2.54 -0.05 -8.32
N LYS A 429 -1.21 -0.13 -8.24
CA LYS A 429 -0.40 0.71 -7.37
C LYS A 429 0.52 1.58 -8.22
N LEU A 430 0.47 2.88 -8.01
CA LEU A 430 1.29 3.88 -8.69
C LEU A 430 2.05 4.64 -7.61
N ASP A 431 3.38 4.52 -7.60
CA ASP A 431 4.26 5.13 -6.59
C ASP A 431 5.27 6.06 -7.26
N GLY A 432 5.22 7.36 -6.97
CA GLY A 432 6.09 8.36 -7.61
C GLY A 432 5.92 8.42 -9.14
N VAL A 433 4.78 7.97 -9.66
CA VAL A 433 4.52 7.93 -11.11
C VAL A 433 4.10 9.31 -11.59
N ASN A 434 4.66 9.74 -12.72
CA ASN A 434 4.25 10.99 -13.37
C ASN A 434 3.16 10.69 -14.42
N LEU A 435 1.91 11.05 -14.11
CA LEU A 435 0.77 10.99 -15.03
C LEU A 435 0.75 12.25 -15.91
N PRO A 436 0.91 12.15 -17.24
CA PRO A 436 0.61 13.24 -18.17
C PRO A 436 -0.75 13.91 -17.91
N GLU A 437 -0.84 15.21 -18.22
CA GLU A 437 -2.07 16.02 -18.07
C GLU A 437 -3.28 15.43 -18.84
N THR A 438 -3.04 14.56 -19.82
CA THR A 438 -4.06 13.90 -20.65
C THR A 438 -4.62 12.60 -20.06
N ASP A 439 -4.06 12.11 -18.96
CA ASP A 439 -4.22 10.72 -18.51
C ASP A 439 -5.50 10.44 -17.74
N GLY A 440 -6.34 11.44 -17.54
CA GLY A 440 -7.70 11.19 -17.06
C GLY A 440 -8.43 10.19 -17.99
N ASN A 441 -8.21 10.29 -19.31
CA ASN A 441 -8.85 9.35 -20.23
C ASN A 441 -8.33 7.91 -20.07
N ASP A 442 -7.02 7.74 -19.82
CA ASP A 442 -6.40 6.43 -19.65
C ASP A 442 -6.91 5.70 -18.41
N LEU A 443 -7.03 6.43 -17.29
CA LEU A 443 -7.53 5.87 -16.04
C LEU A 443 -8.99 5.42 -16.19
N ALA A 444 -9.84 6.19 -16.88
CA ALA A 444 -11.25 5.87 -17.06
C ALA A 444 -11.50 4.55 -17.80
N GLU A 445 -10.53 4.05 -18.58
CA GLU A 445 -10.66 2.78 -19.29
C GLU A 445 -10.43 1.56 -18.39
N LEU A 446 -9.87 1.73 -17.19
CA LEU A 446 -9.50 0.67 -16.25
C LEU A 446 -10.68 0.11 -15.45
N ASN A 447 -11.79 -0.18 -16.12
CA ASN A 447 -13.09 -0.52 -15.53
C ASN A 447 -13.14 -1.80 -14.68
N GLN A 448 -12.07 -2.60 -14.67
CA GLN A 448 -11.97 -3.80 -13.82
C GLN A 448 -11.22 -3.56 -12.51
N VAL A 449 -10.55 -2.40 -12.38
CA VAL A 449 -9.76 -2.08 -11.19
C VAL A 449 -10.70 -1.85 -10.02
N SER A 450 -10.45 -2.59 -8.94
CA SER A 450 -11.20 -2.51 -7.69
C SER A 450 -10.48 -1.76 -6.59
N GLN A 451 -9.15 -1.67 -6.69
CA GLN A 451 -8.32 -0.95 -5.73
C GLN A 451 -7.24 -0.16 -6.46
N ILE A 452 -7.10 1.12 -6.10
CA ILE A 452 -6.01 1.98 -6.56
C ILE A 452 -5.24 2.55 -5.38
N VAL A 453 -3.91 2.58 -5.47
CA VAL A 453 -3.04 3.27 -4.54
C VAL A 453 -2.18 4.26 -5.32
N PHE A 454 -2.26 5.53 -4.97
CA PHE A 454 -1.42 6.60 -5.50
C PHE A 454 -0.46 7.08 -4.41
N SER A 455 0.80 6.66 -4.45
CA SER A 455 1.81 7.03 -3.46
C SER A 455 2.71 8.14 -4.01
N GLN A 456 2.93 9.22 -3.24
CA GLN A 456 3.87 10.29 -3.62
C GLN A 456 3.63 10.92 -5.00
N MET A 457 2.36 11.05 -5.40
CA MET A 457 1.97 11.58 -6.70
C MET A 457 1.35 12.97 -6.57
N ASN A 458 1.41 13.75 -7.65
CA ASN A 458 0.67 15.00 -7.77
C ASN A 458 -0.49 14.81 -8.74
N LEU A 459 -1.70 14.63 -8.23
CA LEU A 459 -2.87 14.34 -9.07
C LEU A 459 -3.54 15.62 -9.55
N SER A 460 -3.94 15.67 -10.82
CA SER A 460 -4.70 16.77 -11.40
C SER A 460 -6.21 16.59 -11.16
N SER A 461 -7.01 17.64 -11.41
CA SER A 461 -8.48 17.54 -11.30
C SER A 461 -9.05 16.58 -12.34
N GLU A 462 -8.43 16.51 -13.51
CA GLU A 462 -8.79 15.59 -14.60
C GLU A 462 -8.52 14.12 -14.22
N ALA A 463 -7.43 13.85 -13.49
CA ALA A 463 -7.17 12.52 -12.94
C ALA A 463 -8.23 12.14 -11.89
N ILE A 464 -8.67 13.08 -11.06
CA ILE A 464 -9.77 12.85 -10.11
C ILE A 464 -11.11 12.62 -10.84
N ASP A 465 -11.38 13.36 -11.92
CA ASP A 465 -12.58 13.16 -12.75
C ASP A 465 -12.63 11.75 -13.33
N ALA A 466 -11.51 11.26 -13.84
CA ALA A 466 -11.40 9.92 -14.40
C ALA A 466 -11.69 8.80 -13.42
N LEU A 467 -11.34 8.98 -12.15
CA LEU A 467 -11.63 7.99 -11.11
C LEU A 467 -13.13 7.79 -10.90
N LEU A 468 -13.94 8.81 -11.18
CA LEU A 468 -15.41 8.74 -11.06
C LEU A 468 -16.03 7.79 -12.09
N ASP A 469 -15.35 7.57 -13.22
CA ASP A 469 -15.81 6.67 -14.28
C ASP A 469 -15.49 5.19 -13.95
N LEU A 470 -14.66 4.93 -12.94
CA LEU A 470 -14.26 3.58 -12.53
C LEU A 470 -15.35 2.87 -11.71
N THR A 471 -16.34 2.31 -12.41
CA THR A 471 -17.50 1.64 -11.80
C THR A 471 -17.17 0.45 -10.87
N SER A 472 -16.03 -0.21 -11.09
CA SER A 472 -15.56 -1.33 -10.24
C SER A 472 -14.73 -0.89 -9.04
N LEU A 473 -14.34 0.38 -8.94
CA LEU A 473 -13.47 0.87 -7.87
C LEU A 473 -14.20 0.76 -6.51
N ARG A 474 -13.49 0.22 -5.52
CA ARG A 474 -13.98 -0.03 -4.15
C ARG A 474 -13.07 0.55 -3.08
N SER A 475 -11.77 0.66 -3.35
CA SER A 475 -10.82 1.26 -2.41
C SER A 475 -9.84 2.16 -3.15
N ILE A 476 -9.56 3.32 -2.55
CA ILE A 476 -8.54 4.23 -3.04
C ILE A 476 -7.67 4.74 -1.89
N ARG A 477 -6.38 4.95 -2.16
CA ARG A 477 -5.42 5.50 -1.21
C ARG A 477 -4.51 6.53 -1.85
N PHE A 478 -4.08 7.53 -1.09
CA PHE A 478 -3.26 8.63 -1.57
C PHE A 478 -2.02 8.92 -0.70
N PRO A 479 -1.27 7.92 -0.20
CA PRO A 479 -0.23 8.14 0.80
C PRO A 479 0.87 9.08 0.28
N GLY A 480 1.06 10.21 0.97
CA GLY A 480 2.05 11.22 0.58
C GLY A 480 1.79 11.92 -0.76
N SER A 481 0.60 11.75 -1.34
CA SER A 481 0.21 12.38 -2.60
C SER A 481 -0.45 13.74 -2.38
N THR A 482 -0.27 14.67 -3.31
CA THR A 482 -0.96 15.97 -3.33
C THR A 482 -2.20 15.90 -4.21
N LEU A 483 -3.34 16.32 -3.66
CA LEU A 483 -4.63 16.34 -4.34
C LEU A 483 -5.12 17.78 -4.54
N PRO A 484 -5.91 18.06 -5.59
CA PRO A 484 -6.62 19.33 -5.72
C PRO A 484 -7.60 19.53 -4.55
N GLU A 485 -7.81 20.78 -4.15
CA GLU A 485 -8.75 21.13 -3.07
C GLU A 485 -10.17 20.62 -3.37
N GLY A 486 -10.81 19.98 -2.39
CA GLY A 486 -12.16 19.43 -2.54
C GLY A 486 -12.25 18.05 -3.21
N SER A 487 -11.11 17.44 -3.58
CA SER A 487 -11.10 16.18 -4.34
C SER A 487 -11.64 15.01 -3.53
N ILE A 488 -11.27 14.91 -2.25
CA ILE A 488 -11.72 13.81 -1.38
C ILE A 488 -13.23 13.94 -1.14
N GLU A 489 -13.72 15.12 -0.78
CA GLU A 489 -15.15 15.37 -0.55
C GLU A 489 -15.97 15.11 -1.80
N ARG A 490 -15.42 15.43 -2.97
CA ARG A 490 -16.06 15.14 -4.25
C ARG A 490 -16.12 13.65 -4.54
N LEU A 491 -15.01 12.93 -4.42
CA LEU A 491 -14.98 11.48 -4.61
C LEU A 491 -15.93 10.78 -3.63
N GLN A 492 -15.93 11.16 -2.35
CA GLN A 492 -16.87 10.62 -1.34
C GLN A 492 -18.33 10.89 -1.72
N LYS A 493 -18.63 12.09 -2.21
CA LYS A 493 -19.98 12.50 -2.62
C LYS A 493 -20.48 11.76 -3.86
N GLU A 494 -19.62 11.54 -4.84
CA GLU A 494 -19.99 10.94 -6.13
C GLU A 494 -19.83 9.42 -6.14
N MET A 495 -18.97 8.86 -5.29
CA MET A 495 -18.72 7.44 -5.11
C MET A 495 -18.85 7.01 -3.64
N PRO A 496 -20.08 7.05 -3.06
CA PRO A 496 -20.28 6.78 -1.63
C PRO A 496 -19.92 5.36 -1.19
N GLN A 497 -19.77 4.41 -2.12
CA GLN A 497 -19.29 3.06 -1.86
C GLN A 497 -17.76 2.94 -1.74
N LEU A 498 -17.03 4.01 -2.05
CA LEU A 498 -15.57 4.01 -2.12
C LEU A 498 -14.98 4.11 -0.71
N ILE A 499 -14.10 3.16 -0.38
CA ILE A 499 -13.34 3.16 0.87
C ILE A 499 -12.09 4.00 0.66
N PHE A 500 -12.03 5.13 1.38
CA PHE A 500 -10.84 5.96 1.46
C PHE A 500 -9.97 5.45 2.58
N VAL A 501 -8.70 5.20 2.27
CA VAL A 501 -7.67 4.94 3.27
C VAL A 501 -6.60 5.96 2.95
N GLU A 502 -6.62 7.09 3.64
CA GLU A 502 -5.68 8.21 3.41
C GLU A 502 -4.22 7.77 3.56
#